data_AF-A0A1I7X6T8-F1
#
_entry.id   AF-A0A1I7X6T8-F1
#
_cell.length_a   1.000
_cell.length_b   1.000
_cell.length_c   1.000
_cell.angle_alpha   90.00
_cell.angle_beta   90.00
_cell.angle_gamma   90.00
#
_symmetry.space_group_name_H-M   'P 1'
#
loop_
_entity.id
_entity.type
_entity.pdbx_description
1 polymer ?
#
loop_
_entity_poly.entity_id
_entity_poly.type
_entity_poly.pdbx_seq_one_letter_code
_entity_poly.pdbx_strand_id
1 'polypeptide(L)'
;MAQGKTIYHGKVDQICNFFDKIFLLIKTIKGRCIFLSQVKIKILFIAKSFEDCIEGKELYNLTHIKEAVDSRNRQNMDQRYNVSFLVQLSVLFRRAFLATLRDPLLLKVKLTQIVVTAIAIGIINWRTPLLGPSIQNLEGVLYNCARDMTFLFFFPSINIMIEVITSELPIFMREYKARMYSVQSYYISKSLAELPQYTLLPLIYSTIIYWMTG
;
A
#
# COMPACT_ATOMS: atom_id res chain seq x y z
N MET A 1 -4.24 -11.65 27.45
CA MET A 1 -5.11 -12.26 26.41
C MET A 1 -4.49 -13.57 25.98
N ALA A 2 -5.26 -14.63 25.77
CA ALA A 2 -4.80 -15.85 25.09
C ALA A 2 -5.85 -16.29 24.08
N GLN A 3 -5.43 -16.70 22.88
CA GLN A 3 -6.32 -17.12 21.79
C GLN A 3 -7.43 -16.10 21.48
N GLY A 4 -7.13 -14.80 21.52
CA GLY A 4 -8.11 -13.74 21.23
C GLY A 4 -9.17 -13.51 22.30
N LYS A 5 -9.15 -14.25 23.41
CA LYS A 5 -10.03 -14.01 24.58
C LYS A 5 -9.27 -13.25 25.69
N THR A 6 -9.93 -12.24 26.25
CA THR A 6 -9.43 -11.41 27.35
C THR A 6 -9.61 -12.16 28.68
N ILE A 7 -8.53 -12.78 29.17
CA ILE A 7 -8.57 -13.59 30.41
C ILE A 7 -8.68 -12.71 31.67
N TYR A 8 -8.13 -11.50 31.64
CA TYR A 8 -8.20 -10.54 32.74
C TYR A 8 -8.01 -9.13 32.19
N HIS A 9 -8.79 -8.18 32.70
CA HIS A 9 -8.66 -6.75 32.40
C HIS A 9 -8.91 -5.95 33.69
N GLY A 10 -7.85 -5.39 34.28
CA GLY A 10 -7.91 -4.74 35.59
C GLY A 10 -6.54 -4.25 36.08
N LYS A 11 -6.48 -3.73 37.31
CA LYS A 11 -5.25 -3.20 37.92
C LYS A 11 -4.24 -4.33 38.17
N VAL A 12 -2.97 -4.06 37.83
CA VAL A 12 -1.87 -5.04 37.94
C VAL A 12 -1.71 -5.54 39.38
N ASP A 13 -1.93 -4.70 40.38
CA ASP A 13 -1.79 -5.06 41.80
C ASP A 13 -2.80 -6.13 42.26
N GLN A 14 -3.94 -6.25 41.57
CA GLN A 14 -5.00 -7.20 41.92
C GLN A 14 -4.91 -8.51 41.12
N ILE A 15 -3.94 -8.61 40.21
CA ILE A 15 -3.81 -9.75 39.30
C ILE A 15 -3.46 -11.02 40.09
N CYS A 16 -2.56 -10.92 41.06
CA CYS A 16 -2.12 -12.06 41.88
C CYS A 16 -3.28 -12.58 42.74
N ASN A 17 -4.03 -11.70 43.41
CA ASN A 17 -5.20 -12.10 44.19
C ASN A 17 -6.30 -12.75 43.35
N PHE A 18 -6.49 -12.30 42.10
CA PHE A 18 -7.44 -12.91 41.17
C PHE A 18 -7.01 -14.33 40.77
N PHE A 19 -5.73 -14.51 40.40
CA PHE A 19 -5.20 -15.82 40.05
C PHE A 19 -5.10 -16.76 41.27
N ASP A 20 -4.81 -16.26 42.47
CA ASP A 20 -4.76 -17.05 43.70
C ASP A 20 -6.13 -17.56 44.14
N LYS A 21 -7.20 -16.76 44.01
CA LYS A 21 -8.57 -17.22 44.25
C LYS A 21 -8.98 -18.35 43.30
N ILE A 22 -8.64 -18.23 42.01
CA ILE A 22 -8.90 -19.27 41.00
C ILE A 22 -8.06 -20.52 41.29
N PHE A 23 -6.79 -20.35 41.69
CA PHE A 23 -5.88 -21.45 41.98
C PHE A 23 -6.22 -22.19 43.28
N LEU A 24 -6.73 -21.50 44.30
CA LEU A 24 -7.28 -22.10 45.53
C LEU A 24 -8.50 -22.97 45.25
N LEU A 25 -9.41 -22.53 44.38
CA LEU A 25 -10.60 -23.28 43.96
C LEU A 25 -10.22 -24.59 43.23
N ILE A 26 -9.10 -24.57 42.50
CA ILE A 26 -8.51 -25.74 41.83
C ILE A 26 -7.83 -26.69 42.85
N LYS A 27 -7.26 -26.16 43.94
CA LYS A 27 -6.57 -26.95 44.98
C LYS A 27 -7.52 -27.82 45.80
N THR A 28 -8.76 -27.38 46.01
CA THR A 28 -9.80 -28.16 46.70
C THR A 28 -10.33 -29.32 45.86
N ILE A 29 -10.27 -29.22 44.53
CA ILE A 29 -10.83 -30.22 43.60
C ILE A 29 -9.80 -31.30 43.21
N LYS A 30 -8.50 -31.06 43.40
CA LYS A 30 -7.43 -31.90 42.83
C LYS A 30 -6.60 -32.64 43.88
N GLY A 31 -7.26 -33.43 44.72
CA GLY A 31 -6.67 -34.68 45.20
C GLY A 31 -6.64 -35.67 44.03
N ARG A 32 -5.44 -36.13 43.65
CA ARG A 32 -5.08 -37.02 42.53
C ARG A 32 -4.76 -36.38 41.17
N CYS A 33 -3.51 -36.65 40.80
CA CYS A 33 -3.02 -37.06 39.48
C CYS A 33 -2.52 -35.99 38.47
N ILE A 34 -1.19 -36.08 38.34
CA ILE A 34 -0.39 -36.15 37.10
C ILE A 34 -0.06 -34.82 36.41
N PHE A 35 1.23 -34.53 36.57
CA PHE A 35 2.10 -33.54 35.96
C PHE A 35 2.16 -33.71 34.43
N LEU A 36 2.33 -32.59 33.71
CA LEU A 36 2.94 -32.47 32.36
C LEU A 36 2.09 -32.45 31.05
N SER A 37 0.77 -32.18 31.09
CA SER A 37 0.05 -31.64 29.90
C SER A 37 -0.82 -30.39 30.17
N GLN A 38 -0.59 -29.77 31.33
CA GLN A 38 -1.60 -29.02 32.08
C GLN A 38 -1.85 -27.55 31.67
N VAL A 39 -1.11 -26.94 30.73
CA VAL A 39 -1.29 -25.48 30.47
C VAL A 39 -2.49 -25.20 29.56
N LYS A 40 -2.64 -25.91 28.43
CA LYS A 40 -3.79 -25.73 27.51
C LYS A 40 -5.11 -26.18 28.13
N ILE A 41 -5.11 -27.31 28.84
CA ILE A 41 -6.31 -27.85 29.49
C ILE A 41 -6.74 -26.95 30.67
N LYS A 42 -5.79 -26.37 31.42
CA LYS A 42 -6.14 -25.40 32.49
C LYS A 42 -6.77 -24.13 31.94
N ILE A 43 -6.26 -23.57 30.84
CA ILE A 43 -6.85 -22.36 30.25
C ILE A 43 -8.27 -22.64 29.74
N LEU A 44 -8.49 -23.80 29.10
CA LEU A 44 -9.82 -24.21 28.63
C LEU A 44 -10.78 -24.49 29.78
N PHE A 45 -10.31 -25.11 30.88
CA PHE A 45 -11.11 -25.37 32.07
C PHE A 45 -11.47 -24.08 32.80
N ILE A 46 -10.51 -23.16 32.98
CA ILE A 46 -10.75 -21.84 33.57
C ILE A 46 -11.72 -21.03 32.71
N ALA A 47 -11.59 -21.07 31.38
CA ALA A 47 -12.53 -20.39 30.47
C ALA A 47 -13.95 -20.96 30.59
N LYS A 48 -14.10 -22.28 30.71
CA LYS A 48 -15.41 -22.94 30.86
C LYS A 48 -16.05 -22.63 32.22
N SER A 49 -15.28 -22.71 33.30
CA SER A 49 -15.75 -22.33 34.64
C SER A 49 -16.08 -20.83 34.77
N PHE A 50 -15.43 -19.97 33.97
CA PHE A 50 -15.74 -18.54 33.91
C PHE A 50 -17.02 -18.25 33.11
N GLU A 51 -17.30 -19.02 32.04
CA GLU A 51 -18.57 -18.95 31.28
C GLU A 51 -19.77 -19.44 32.11
N ASP A 52 -19.57 -20.39 33.04
CA ASP A 52 -20.63 -20.93 33.91
C ASP A 52 -20.96 -20.01 35.10
N CYS A 53 -20.11 -19.04 35.43
CA CYS A 53 -20.29 -18.15 36.57
C CYS A 53 -21.16 -16.93 36.23
N ILE A 54 -22.18 -16.64 37.05
CA ILE A 54 -23.13 -15.53 36.84
C ILE A 54 -22.42 -14.16 36.91
N GLU A 55 -21.51 -13.97 37.87
CA GLU A 55 -20.68 -12.76 37.99
C GLU A 55 -19.72 -12.58 36.81
N GLY A 56 -19.23 -13.69 36.22
CA GLY A 56 -18.35 -13.66 35.04
C GLY A 56 -19.03 -13.11 33.80
N LYS A 57 -20.31 -13.48 33.57
CA LYS A 57 -21.14 -12.94 32.48
C LYS A 57 -21.41 -11.45 32.64
N GLU A 58 -21.62 -10.98 33.87
CA GLU A 58 -21.85 -9.56 34.15
C GLU A 58 -20.58 -8.73 33.91
N LEU A 59 -19.43 -9.21 34.37
CA LEU A 59 -18.14 -8.57 34.12
C LEU A 59 -17.80 -8.53 32.63
N TYR A 60 -18.08 -9.62 31.90
CA TYR A 60 -17.90 -9.72 30.45
C TYR A 60 -18.74 -8.68 29.71
N ASN A 61 -20.02 -8.53 30.08
CA ASN A 61 -20.91 -7.52 29.52
C ASN A 61 -20.41 -6.09 29.79
N LEU A 62 -19.95 -5.81 31.02
CA LEU A 62 -19.39 -4.50 31.37
C LEU A 62 -18.12 -4.17 30.58
N THR A 63 -17.21 -5.14 30.38
CA THR A 63 -16.02 -4.94 29.56
C THR A 63 -16.36 -4.74 28.08
N HIS A 64 -17.29 -5.52 27.53
CA HIS A 64 -17.69 -5.37 26.12
C HIS A 64 -18.42 -4.05 25.86
N ILE A 65 -19.29 -3.60 26.78
CA ILE A 65 -19.95 -2.30 26.69
C ILE A 65 -18.92 -1.18 26.79
N LYS A 66 -17.94 -1.28 27.69
CA LYS A 66 -16.91 -0.25 27.87
C LYS A 66 -15.96 -0.18 26.67
N GLU A 67 -15.54 -1.32 26.12
CA GLU A 67 -14.77 -1.37 24.87
C GLU A 67 -15.59 -0.86 23.67
N ALA A 68 -16.88 -1.17 23.58
CA ALA A 68 -17.77 -0.69 22.51
C ALA A 68 -18.02 0.83 22.58
N VAL A 69 -18.14 1.39 23.78
CA VAL A 69 -18.33 2.84 24.00
C VAL A 69 -17.02 3.60 23.76
N ASP A 70 -15.89 3.07 24.22
CA ASP A 70 -14.57 3.68 24.01
C ASP A 70 -14.14 3.63 22.54
N SER A 71 -14.45 2.54 21.82
CA SER A 71 -14.25 2.46 20.37
C SER A 71 -15.15 3.41 19.58
N ARG A 72 -16.41 3.61 19.98
CA ARG A 72 -17.30 4.64 19.40
C ARG A 72 -16.79 6.07 19.64
N ASN A 73 -16.30 6.37 20.84
CA ASN A 73 -15.78 7.71 21.15
C ASN A 73 -14.48 8.03 20.42
N ARG A 74 -13.56 7.06 20.26
CA ARG A 74 -12.38 7.23 19.40
C ARG A 74 -12.77 7.46 17.94
N GLN A 75 -13.74 6.69 17.42
CA GLN A 75 -14.22 6.86 16.05
C GLN A 75 -14.76 8.28 15.76
N ASN A 76 -15.44 8.92 16.72
CA ASN A 76 -15.99 10.27 16.55
C ASN A 76 -14.91 11.38 16.63
N MET A 77 -13.87 11.20 17.43
CA MET A 77 -12.76 12.18 17.53
C MET A 77 -11.76 12.06 16.37
N ASP A 78 -11.62 10.87 15.78
CA ASP A 78 -10.61 10.55 14.75
C ASP A 78 -11.10 10.77 13.30
N GLN A 79 -12.30 11.33 13.08
CA GLN A 79 -12.88 11.47 11.74
C GLN A 79 -12.28 12.60 10.89
N ARG A 80 -11.45 13.48 11.46
CA ARG A 80 -10.90 14.64 10.76
C ARG A 80 -9.38 14.51 10.59
N TYR A 81 -8.93 14.31 9.35
CA TYR A 81 -7.52 14.46 9.02
C TYR A 81 -7.05 15.86 9.45
N ASN A 82 -5.95 15.93 10.20
CA ASN A 82 -5.48 17.16 10.84
C ASN A 82 -4.94 18.21 9.84
N VAL A 83 -4.77 17.84 8.57
CA VAL A 83 -4.12 18.65 7.53
C VAL A 83 -5.05 18.84 6.34
N SER A 84 -5.05 20.05 5.75
CA SER A 84 -5.79 20.34 4.52
C SER A 84 -5.35 19.46 3.34
N PHE A 85 -6.30 19.10 2.48
CA PHE A 85 -6.11 18.20 1.33
C PHE A 85 -4.97 18.65 0.40
N LEU A 86 -4.86 19.96 0.11
CA LEU A 86 -3.84 20.50 -0.79
C LEU A 86 -2.42 20.40 -0.22
N VAL A 87 -2.29 20.59 1.10
CA VAL A 87 -1.00 20.47 1.78
C VAL A 87 -0.56 19.01 1.81
N GLN A 88 -1.48 18.08 2.08
CA GLN A 88 -1.21 16.64 1.96
C GLN A 88 -0.74 16.32 0.53
N LEU A 89 -1.49 16.76 -0.48
CA LEU A 89 -1.19 16.50 -1.89
C LEU A 89 0.18 17.04 -2.30
N SER A 90 0.53 18.27 -1.94
CA SER A 90 1.83 18.85 -2.31
C SER A 90 3.02 18.10 -1.68
N VAL A 91 2.90 17.71 -0.41
CA VAL A 91 3.94 16.95 0.29
C VAL A 91 4.09 15.55 -0.32
N LEU A 92 2.97 14.86 -0.57
CA LEU A 92 2.98 13.54 -1.20
C LEU A 92 3.52 13.61 -2.63
N PHE A 93 3.14 14.62 -3.41
CA PHE A 93 3.63 14.84 -4.75
C PHE A 93 5.14 15.04 -4.77
N ARG A 94 5.69 15.91 -3.90
CA ARG A 94 7.14 16.13 -3.81
C ARG A 94 7.88 14.85 -3.44
N ARG A 95 7.36 14.07 -2.50
CA ARG A 95 7.92 12.75 -2.11
C ARG A 95 7.89 11.78 -3.29
N ALA A 96 6.75 11.66 -3.97
CA ALA A 96 6.57 10.77 -5.12
C ALA A 96 7.50 11.16 -6.27
N PHE A 97 7.58 12.45 -6.61
CA PHE A 97 8.44 12.96 -7.67
C PHE A 97 9.93 12.70 -7.39
N LEU A 98 10.37 12.91 -6.15
CA LEU A 98 11.74 12.58 -5.75
C LEU A 98 12.02 11.09 -5.78
N ALA A 99 11.05 10.24 -5.44
CA ALA A 99 11.17 8.79 -5.55
C ALA A 99 11.36 8.37 -7.01
N THR A 100 10.51 8.87 -7.91
CA THR A 100 10.60 8.61 -9.35
C THR A 100 11.95 9.06 -9.94
N LEU A 101 12.47 10.22 -9.53
CA LEU A 101 13.79 10.69 -9.97
C LEU A 101 14.96 9.87 -9.40
N ARG A 102 14.78 9.26 -8.23
CA ARG A 102 15.82 8.45 -7.56
C ARG A 102 15.94 7.03 -8.09
N ASP A 103 15.09 6.62 -9.03
CA ASP A 103 15.20 5.35 -9.75
C ASP A 103 15.86 5.54 -11.14
N PRO A 104 17.18 5.82 -11.21
CA PRO A 104 17.85 6.13 -12.46
C PRO A 104 17.94 4.91 -13.39
N LEU A 105 17.80 3.69 -12.86
CA LEU A 105 17.91 2.47 -13.67
C LEU A 105 16.78 2.41 -14.71
N LEU A 106 15.52 2.49 -14.26
CA LEU A 106 14.37 2.43 -15.15
C LEU A 106 14.35 3.61 -16.13
N LEU A 107 14.69 4.82 -15.65
CA LEU A 107 14.77 6.01 -16.50
C LEU A 107 15.84 5.88 -17.58
N LYS A 108 17.04 5.39 -17.23
CA LYS A 108 18.14 5.20 -18.19
C LYS A 108 17.81 4.16 -19.24
N VAL A 109 17.21 3.03 -18.85
CA VAL A 109 16.80 1.97 -19.79
C VAL A 109 15.79 2.52 -20.80
N LYS A 110 14.75 3.22 -20.33
CA LYS A 110 13.75 3.83 -21.21
C LYS A 110 14.34 4.87 -22.15
N LEU A 111 15.17 5.79 -21.63
CA LEU A 111 15.83 6.80 -22.46
C LEU A 111 16.72 6.17 -23.52
N THR A 112 17.51 5.15 -23.15
CA THR A 112 18.38 4.45 -24.10
C THR A 112 17.57 3.75 -25.18
N GLN A 113 16.50 3.06 -24.79
CA GLN A 113 15.60 2.38 -25.73
C GLN A 113 15.02 3.37 -26.76
N ILE A 114 14.48 4.50 -26.29
CA ILE A 114 13.85 5.52 -27.14
C ILE A 114 14.86 6.15 -28.09
N VAL A 115 16.06 6.46 -27.60
CA VAL A 115 17.12 7.05 -28.43
C VAL A 115 17.55 6.07 -29.52
N VAL A 116 17.73 4.79 -29.18
CA VAL A 116 18.12 3.75 -30.14
C VAL A 116 17.03 3.55 -31.20
N THR A 117 15.75 3.47 -30.81
CA THR A 117 14.66 3.29 -31.79
C THR A 117 14.46 4.54 -32.66
N ALA A 118 14.55 5.74 -32.09
CA ALA A 118 14.48 7.00 -32.85
C ALA A 118 15.57 7.09 -33.91
N ILE A 119 16.81 6.75 -33.53
CA ILE A 119 17.95 6.76 -34.46
C ILE A 119 17.77 5.70 -35.55
N ALA A 120 17.33 4.49 -35.20
CA ALA A 120 17.10 3.42 -36.17
C ALA A 120 16.07 3.84 -37.24
N ILE A 121 14.93 4.37 -36.82
CA ILE A 121 13.87 4.83 -37.74
C ILE A 121 14.33 6.04 -38.55
N GLY A 122 15.03 6.97 -37.91
CA GLY A 122 15.55 8.18 -38.56
C GLY A 122 16.63 7.91 -39.62
N ILE A 123 17.50 6.92 -39.41
CA ILE A 123 18.51 6.52 -40.41
C ILE A 123 17.83 5.90 -41.63
N ILE A 124 16.80 5.06 -41.43
CA ILE A 124 16.08 4.41 -42.53
C ILE A 124 15.40 5.44 -43.44
N ASN A 125 14.93 6.57 -42.88
CA ASN A 125 14.17 7.59 -43.59
C ASN A 125 14.90 8.92 -43.68
N TRP A 126 16.22 8.87 -43.88
CA TRP A 126 17.06 10.06 -43.90
C TRP A 126 16.68 11.02 -45.04
N ARG A 127 16.18 12.21 -44.68
CA ARG A 127 15.83 13.31 -45.61
C ARG A 127 15.02 12.84 -46.81
N THR A 128 13.82 12.33 -46.55
CA THR A 128 12.95 11.82 -47.61
C THR A 128 12.37 12.97 -48.44
N PRO A 129 12.63 13.04 -49.77
CA PRO A 129 12.12 14.13 -50.59
C PRO A 129 10.62 13.94 -50.86
N LEU A 130 9.85 15.03 -50.89
CA LEU A 130 8.40 15.04 -51.08
C LEU A 130 8.01 14.79 -52.56
N LEU A 131 8.40 13.64 -53.12
CA LEU A 131 7.98 13.19 -54.45
C LEU A 131 6.92 12.09 -54.33
N GLY A 132 6.08 11.93 -55.36
CA GLY A 132 5.00 10.93 -55.43
C GLY A 132 5.34 9.50 -54.94
N PRO A 133 6.49 8.88 -55.30
CA PRO A 133 6.85 7.56 -54.80
C PRO A 133 7.34 7.53 -53.34
N SER A 134 7.64 8.68 -52.73
CA SER A 134 8.13 8.79 -51.35
C SER A 134 7.00 8.95 -50.31
N ILE A 135 5.76 9.10 -50.76
CA ILE A 135 4.57 9.21 -49.88
C ILE A 135 4.45 7.95 -49.01
N GLN A 136 4.71 6.76 -49.55
CA GLN A 136 4.65 5.51 -48.80
C GLN A 136 5.70 5.45 -47.67
N ASN A 137 6.88 6.04 -47.86
CA ASN A 137 7.91 6.11 -46.81
C ASN A 137 7.47 7.06 -45.69
N LEU A 138 6.85 8.19 -46.04
CA LEU A 138 6.35 9.18 -45.08
C LEU A 138 5.19 8.61 -44.23
N GLU A 139 4.26 7.90 -44.87
CA GLU A 139 3.20 7.15 -44.19
C GLU A 139 3.79 6.07 -43.25
N GLY A 140 4.83 5.37 -43.71
CA GLY A 140 5.55 4.39 -42.89
C GLY A 140 6.20 5.00 -41.64
N VAL A 141 6.83 6.18 -41.78
CA VAL A 141 7.41 6.92 -40.65
C VAL A 141 6.34 7.39 -39.67
N LEU A 142 5.25 7.97 -40.16
CA LEU A 142 4.13 8.41 -39.31
C LEU A 142 3.51 7.23 -38.56
N TYR A 143 3.31 6.09 -39.23
CA TYR A 143 2.82 4.87 -38.60
C TYR A 143 3.78 4.34 -37.53
N ASN A 144 5.08 4.30 -37.82
CA ASN A 144 6.11 3.92 -36.84
C ASN A 144 6.10 4.87 -35.64
N CYS A 145 6.00 6.18 -35.86
CA CYS A 145 5.93 7.19 -34.80
C CYS A 145 4.69 7.00 -33.91
N ALA A 146 3.50 6.81 -34.52
CA ALA A 146 2.27 6.58 -33.78
C ALA A 146 2.29 5.27 -32.99
N ARG A 147 2.83 4.20 -33.57
CA ARG A 147 3.02 2.90 -32.90
C ARG A 147 3.92 3.05 -31.68
N ASP A 148 5.08 3.69 -31.85
CA ASP A 148 6.08 3.80 -30.79
C ASP A 148 5.58 4.69 -29.65
N MET A 149 4.86 5.78 -29.94
CA MET A 149 4.18 6.57 -28.91
C MET A 149 3.14 5.73 -28.14
N THR A 150 2.33 4.94 -28.85
CA THR A 150 1.32 4.08 -28.21
C THR A 150 1.99 3.03 -27.31
N PHE A 151 3.03 2.35 -27.81
CA PHE A 151 3.77 1.33 -27.07
C PHE A 151 4.43 1.93 -25.81
N LEU A 152 4.99 3.14 -25.96
CA LEU A 152 5.65 3.87 -24.87
C LEU A 152 4.68 4.26 -23.74
N PHE A 153 3.41 4.52 -24.05
CA PHE A 153 2.39 4.76 -23.02
C PHE A 153 1.87 3.47 -22.40
N PHE A 154 1.48 2.48 -23.21
CA PHE A 154 0.78 1.30 -22.71
C PHE A 154 1.67 0.33 -21.92
N PHE A 155 2.88 0.02 -22.41
CA PHE A 155 3.73 -1.01 -21.78
C PHE A 155 4.21 -0.63 -20.38
N PRO A 156 4.71 0.59 -20.15
CA PRO A 156 5.08 1.08 -18.83
C PRO A 156 3.87 1.16 -17.89
N SER A 157 2.73 1.65 -18.37
CA SER A 157 1.54 1.86 -17.54
C SER A 157 1.01 0.57 -16.93
N ILE A 158 1.17 -0.56 -17.60
CA ILE A 158 0.71 -1.85 -17.05
C ILE A 158 1.81 -2.48 -16.18
N ASN A 159 3.01 -2.69 -16.74
CA ASN A 159 4.04 -3.48 -16.06
C ASN A 159 4.62 -2.75 -14.85
N ILE A 160 5.00 -1.48 -15.03
CA ILE A 160 5.72 -0.73 -14.00
C ILE A 160 4.76 -0.29 -12.91
N MET A 161 3.54 0.12 -13.27
CA MET A 161 2.53 0.50 -12.27
C MET A 161 2.24 -0.68 -11.32
N ILE A 162 2.08 -1.90 -11.82
CA ILE A 162 1.81 -3.08 -10.98
C ILE A 162 2.97 -3.36 -10.03
N GLU A 163 4.20 -3.32 -10.54
CA GLU A 163 5.42 -3.58 -9.76
C GLU A 163 5.64 -2.52 -8.66
N VAL A 164 5.54 -1.24 -9.04
CA VAL A 164 5.68 -0.10 -8.12
C VAL A 164 4.59 -0.15 -7.06
N ILE A 165 3.33 -0.37 -7.45
CA ILE A 165 2.22 -0.46 -6.48
C ILE A 165 2.42 -1.63 -5.53
N THR A 166 2.86 -2.79 -6.01
CA THR A 166 3.06 -3.97 -5.14
C THR A 166 4.17 -3.74 -4.12
N SER A 167 5.25 -3.07 -4.50
CA SER A 167 6.33 -2.71 -3.58
C SER A 167 5.93 -1.63 -2.56
N GLU A 168 5.08 -0.67 -2.95
CA GLU A 168 4.64 0.44 -2.09
C GLU A 168 3.40 0.11 -1.23
N LEU A 169 2.60 -0.88 -1.62
CA LEU A 169 1.35 -1.27 -0.95
C LEU A 169 1.49 -1.59 0.55
N PRO A 170 2.49 -2.36 1.04
CA PRO A 170 2.59 -2.65 2.48
C PRO A 170 2.85 -1.41 3.32
N ILE A 171 3.61 -0.44 2.78
CA ILE A 171 3.90 0.83 3.42
C ILE A 171 2.62 1.68 3.46
N PHE A 172 1.92 1.76 2.33
CA PHE A 172 0.64 2.45 2.23
C PHE A 172 -0.38 1.89 3.23
N MET A 173 -0.52 0.57 3.36
CA MET A 173 -1.45 -0.05 4.31
C MET A 173 -1.13 0.30 5.77
N ARG A 174 0.15 0.45 6.11
CA ARG A 174 0.57 0.88 7.44
C ARG A 174 0.25 2.35 7.69
N GLU A 175 0.57 3.22 6.73
CA GLU A 175 0.31 4.68 6.79
C GLU A 175 -1.20 4.99 6.79
N TYR A 176 -1.99 4.21 6.04
CA TYR A 176 -3.45 4.29 6.00
C TYR A 176 -4.10 3.90 7.33
N LYS A 177 -3.64 2.80 7.97
CA LYS A 177 -4.11 2.41 9.32
C LYS A 177 -3.75 3.45 10.37
N ALA A 178 -2.64 4.16 10.20
CA ALA A 178 -2.23 5.28 11.03
C ALA A 178 -2.96 6.60 10.71
N ARG A 179 -3.88 6.61 9.72
CA ARG A 179 -4.67 7.78 9.28
C ARG A 179 -3.84 9.01 8.93
N MET A 180 -2.65 8.82 8.35
CA MET A 180 -1.76 9.95 8.01
C MET A 180 -2.24 10.79 6.82
N TYR A 181 -2.92 10.18 5.84
CA TYR A 181 -3.46 10.88 4.66
C TYR A 181 -4.62 10.11 4.02
N SER A 182 -5.46 10.81 3.25
CA SER A 182 -6.56 10.21 2.49
C SER A 182 -6.05 9.44 1.26
N VAL A 183 -6.75 8.36 0.91
CA VAL A 183 -6.45 7.52 -0.27
C VAL A 183 -6.50 8.34 -1.56
N GLN A 184 -7.45 9.27 -1.65
CA GLN A 184 -7.63 10.13 -2.83
C GLN A 184 -6.43 11.06 -3.04
N SER A 185 -5.93 11.67 -1.96
CA SER A 185 -4.75 12.54 -2.01
C SER A 185 -3.52 11.77 -2.50
N TYR A 186 -3.35 10.52 -2.02
CA TYR A 186 -2.25 9.66 -2.43
C TYR A 186 -2.29 9.34 -3.92
N TYR A 187 -3.44 8.88 -4.41
CA TYR A 187 -3.59 8.48 -5.80
C TYR A 187 -3.34 9.64 -6.76
N ILE A 188 -3.96 10.81 -6.50
CA ILE A 188 -3.79 12.00 -7.33
C ILE A 188 -2.34 12.47 -7.32
N SER A 189 -1.70 12.50 -6.15
CA SER A 189 -0.30 12.92 -6.04
C SER A 189 0.64 12.01 -6.84
N LYS A 190 0.41 10.69 -6.79
CA LYS A 190 1.20 9.71 -7.53
C LYS A 190 1.00 9.85 -9.04
N SER A 191 -0.24 9.96 -9.50
CA SER A 191 -0.55 10.16 -10.93
C SER A 191 0.07 11.43 -11.48
N LEU A 192 0.03 12.54 -10.73
CA LEU A 192 0.68 13.79 -11.14
C LEU A 192 2.21 13.66 -11.22
N ALA A 193 2.83 12.90 -10.32
CA ALA A 193 4.29 12.72 -10.31
C ALA A 193 4.80 11.93 -11.53
N GLU A 194 3.98 11.06 -12.11
CA GLU A 194 4.35 10.24 -13.27
C GLU A 194 4.12 10.95 -14.62
N LEU A 195 3.14 11.85 -14.70
CA LEU A 195 2.85 12.65 -15.91
C LEU A 195 4.08 13.30 -16.59
N PRO A 196 4.97 14.03 -15.89
CA PRO A 196 6.09 14.70 -16.53
C PRO A 196 7.04 13.71 -17.23
N GLN A 197 7.21 12.52 -16.66
CA GLN A 197 8.00 11.47 -17.29
C GLN A 197 7.36 10.98 -18.59
N TYR A 198 6.05 10.81 -18.61
CA TYR A 198 5.33 10.39 -19.83
C TYR A 198 5.29 11.47 -20.91
N THR A 199 5.43 12.76 -20.58
CA THR A 199 5.47 13.83 -21.58
C THR A 199 6.88 14.07 -22.12
N LEU A 200 7.91 14.03 -21.27
CA LEU A 200 9.28 14.34 -21.68
C LEU A 200 9.86 13.28 -22.63
N LEU A 201 9.61 12.00 -22.37
CA LEU A 201 10.12 10.89 -23.19
C LEU A 201 9.67 10.95 -24.67
N PRO A 202 8.37 11.08 -25.00
CA PRO A 202 7.91 11.19 -26.39
C PRO A 202 8.27 12.53 -27.03
N LEU A 203 8.45 13.62 -26.26
CA LEU A 203 8.96 14.88 -26.80
C LEU A 203 10.39 14.73 -27.32
N ILE A 204 11.26 14.05 -26.57
CA ILE A 204 12.64 13.77 -26.99
C ILE A 204 12.63 12.90 -28.26
N TYR A 205 11.83 11.84 -28.26
CA TYR A 205 11.66 10.96 -29.43
C TYR A 205 11.22 11.72 -30.69
N SER A 206 10.14 12.50 -30.58
CA SER A 206 9.58 13.27 -31.69
C SER A 206 10.56 14.31 -32.22
N THR A 207 11.31 14.97 -31.32
CA THR A 207 12.33 15.95 -31.73
C THR A 207 13.41 15.29 -32.57
N ILE A 208 13.94 14.13 -32.16
CA ILE A 208 15.00 13.42 -32.90
C ILE A 208 14.50 13.01 -34.28
N ILE A 209 13.32 12.39 -34.36
CA ILE A 209 12.76 11.91 -35.63
C ILE A 209 12.46 13.07 -36.58
N TYR A 210 11.91 14.18 -36.06
CA TYR A 210 11.61 15.36 -36.86
C TYR A 210 12.87 15.91 -37.54
N TRP A 211 13.96 16.07 -36.78
CA TRP A 211 15.23 16.54 -37.32
C TRP A 211 15.89 15.58 -38.32
N MET A 212 15.72 14.27 -38.15
CA MET A 212 16.32 13.25 -39.05
C MET A 212 15.52 13.05 -40.33
N THR A 213 14.19 13.15 -40.26
CA THR A 213 13.30 12.92 -41.41
C THR A 213 13.32 14.10 -42.37
N GLY A 214 13.53 15.32 -41.86
CA GLY A 214 13.61 16.55 -42.66
C GLY A 214 12.27 17.25 -42.81
#